data_AF-A0A176S448-F1
#
_entry.id   AF-A0A176S448-F1
#
_cell.length_a   1.000
_cell.length_b   1.000
_cell.length_c   1.000
_cell.angle_alpha   90.00
_cell.angle_beta   90.00
_cell.angle_gamma   90.00
#
_symmetry.space_group_name_H-M   'P 1'
#
loop_
_entity.id
_entity.type
_entity.pdbx_description
1 polymer ?
#
loop_
_entity_poly.entity_id
_entity_poly.type
_entity_poly.pdbx_seq_one_letter_code
_entity_poly.pdbx_strand_id
1 'polypeptide(L)'
;MKYIHIICRIAPTSKKLITEMLDPQLLRHDLEEVTEKLAQRGFVVDQTRFAKLEASRKQCQVETQELQSERNRNAKAIGKAKAAGQEITALLESVSQMGDQLKARETQLEAIQTELSDILMGMPNIPHETVPIGRKEEDNLEVRRWGTPKTFDFFHKDHVDLGADLGLLDFKTATKITGARFSLMFGGLARLHRALIQFMLDLHTEEHGYIEVNVPYMVNADSLRGTGQLPKFADDLFHIAEQDYYLIPTAEVPLSNIARDMILKADELPAKFVSHTPCFRSEAGSYGKDVRGMIRQHQFEKVELVQLVKPIDSYTALEELTGQAVGQFILNQTVVTILLTLIQK
;
A
#
# COMPACT_ATOMS: atom_id res chain seq x y z
N MET A 1 -13.67 -19.75 -8.76
CA MET A 1 -12.24 -19.44 -9.04
C MET A 1 -11.94 -18.12 -8.36
N LYS A 2 -11.02 -18.08 -7.39
CA LYS A 2 -10.66 -16.82 -6.72
C LYS A 2 -9.15 -16.65 -6.79
N TYR A 3 -8.79 -15.44 -7.16
CA TYR A 3 -7.49 -14.98 -7.61
C TYR A 3 -6.53 -14.90 -6.43
N ILE A 4 -5.32 -15.43 -6.57
CA ILE A 4 -4.21 -15.05 -5.70
C ILE A 4 -3.84 -13.61 -6.09
N HIS A 5 -3.97 -12.66 -5.16
CA HIS A 5 -3.54 -11.28 -5.37
C HIS A 5 -2.10 -11.14 -4.89
N ILE A 6 -1.18 -10.95 -5.84
CA ILE A 6 0.22 -10.65 -5.57
C ILE A 6 0.43 -9.17 -5.88
N ILE A 7 0.72 -8.37 -4.85
CA ILE A 7 1.00 -6.94 -4.97
C ILE A 7 2.52 -6.77 -4.88
N CYS A 8 3.15 -6.35 -5.98
CA CYS A 8 4.57 -5.99 -6.00
C CYS A 8 4.70 -4.46 -6.00
N ARG A 9 5.52 -3.91 -5.10
CA ARG A 9 5.83 -2.48 -5.02
C ARG A 9 7.32 -2.27 -5.29
N ILE A 10 7.63 -1.38 -6.21
CA ILE A 10 9.00 -0.97 -6.53
C ILE A 10 9.21 0.40 -5.85
N ALA A 11 10.21 0.51 -4.97
CA ALA A 11 10.58 1.77 -4.34
C ALA A 11 11.77 2.43 -5.07
N PRO A 12 11.75 3.74 -5.35
CA PRO A 12 12.89 4.46 -5.93
C PRO A 12 13.98 4.82 -4.90
N THR A 13 15.18 5.10 -5.39
CA THR A 13 16.41 5.32 -4.63
C THR A 13 16.69 6.82 -4.43
N SER A 14 16.23 7.41 -3.32
CA SER A 14 16.53 8.82 -3.02
C SER A 14 16.65 9.10 -1.51
N LYS A 15 17.62 9.95 -1.15
CA LYS A 15 18.15 10.18 0.22
C LYS A 15 17.40 11.26 1.04
N LYS A 16 16.10 11.45 0.83
CA LYS A 16 15.28 12.33 1.70
C LYS A 16 13.98 11.64 2.09
N LEU A 17 13.75 11.60 3.40
CA LEU A 17 12.53 11.10 4.06
C LEU A 17 11.32 11.94 3.64
N ILE A 18 10.70 11.55 2.53
CA ILE A 18 9.30 11.81 2.20
C ILE A 18 8.77 10.47 1.68
N THR A 19 7.67 10.00 2.26
CA THR A 19 6.81 8.95 1.70
C THR A 19 6.50 9.29 0.24
N GLU A 20 7.21 8.72 -0.73
CA GLU A 20 6.92 9.01 -2.14
C GLU A 20 6.37 7.78 -2.86
N MET A 21 5.19 8.00 -3.46
CA MET A 21 4.61 7.26 -4.57
C MET A 21 5.50 7.43 -5.82
N LEU A 22 4.89 7.57 -7.00
CA LEU A 22 5.60 7.86 -8.24
C LEU A 22 6.59 9.00 -8.04
N ASP A 23 7.80 8.81 -8.58
CA ASP A 23 8.89 9.77 -8.47
C ASP A 23 8.42 11.16 -8.96
N PRO A 24 8.45 12.20 -8.12
CA PRO A 24 8.06 13.55 -8.54
C PRO A 24 8.94 14.10 -9.66
N GLN A 25 10.19 13.64 -9.80
CA GLN A 25 11.04 14.01 -10.94
C GLN A 25 10.48 13.43 -12.24
N LEU A 26 10.06 12.17 -12.23
CA LEU A 26 9.41 11.54 -13.38
C LEU A 26 8.17 12.33 -13.81
N LEU A 27 7.32 12.73 -12.86
CA LEU A 27 6.13 13.52 -13.16
C LEU A 27 6.44 14.95 -13.66
N ARG A 28 7.59 15.52 -13.31
CA ARG A 28 8.00 16.84 -13.82
C ARG A 28 8.57 16.80 -15.23
N HIS A 29 9.20 15.68 -15.60
CA HIS A 29 9.83 15.50 -16.90
C HIS A 29 8.86 14.89 -17.93
N ASP A 30 8.09 13.88 -17.52
CA ASP A 30 7.34 12.99 -18.41
C ASP A 30 5.85 12.89 -18.00
N LEU A 31 5.24 14.01 -17.60
CA LEU A 31 3.85 14.05 -17.12
C LEU A 31 2.85 13.42 -18.11
N GLU A 32 3.04 13.68 -19.40
CA GLU A 32 2.17 13.18 -20.47
C GLU A 32 2.23 11.65 -20.53
N GLU A 33 3.44 11.07 -20.59
CA GLU A 33 3.64 9.62 -20.66
C GLU A 33 3.09 8.92 -19.40
N VAL A 34 3.35 9.48 -18.21
CA VAL A 34 2.81 8.93 -16.97
C VAL A 34 1.28 8.98 -16.99
N THR A 35 0.69 10.07 -17.46
CA THR A 35 -0.76 10.21 -17.54
C THR A 35 -1.37 9.21 -18.52
N GLU A 36 -0.75 8.98 -19.67
CA GLU A 36 -1.19 7.97 -20.64
C GLU A 36 -1.18 6.57 -20.04
N LYS A 37 -0.11 6.19 -19.33
CA LYS A 37 0.01 4.89 -18.65
C LYS A 37 -1.01 4.72 -17.53
N LEU A 38 -1.27 5.76 -16.74
CA LEU A 38 -2.27 5.72 -15.67
C LEU A 38 -3.70 5.68 -16.22
N ALA A 39 -3.97 6.33 -17.36
CA ALA A 39 -5.26 6.27 -18.04
C ALA A 39 -5.63 4.86 -18.49
N GLN A 40 -4.65 4.00 -18.80
CA GLN A 40 -4.89 2.59 -19.10
C GLN A 40 -5.47 1.81 -17.91
N ARG A 41 -5.28 2.30 -16.67
CA ARG A 41 -5.92 1.79 -15.43
C ARG A 41 -7.23 2.49 -15.08
N GLY A 42 -7.73 3.37 -15.96
CA GLY A 42 -8.90 4.20 -15.69
C GLY A 42 -8.64 5.35 -14.71
N PHE A 43 -7.39 5.68 -14.38
CA PHE A 43 -7.05 6.80 -13.53
C PHE A 43 -6.80 8.06 -14.36
N VAL A 44 -7.53 9.15 -14.07
CA VAL A 44 -7.39 10.41 -14.78
C VAL A 44 -6.59 11.39 -13.93
N VAL A 45 -5.41 11.77 -14.41
CA VAL A 45 -4.58 12.80 -13.79
C VAL A 45 -5.10 14.19 -14.21
N ASP A 46 -5.35 15.07 -13.24
CA ASP A 46 -5.60 16.49 -13.52
C ASP A 46 -4.25 17.20 -13.81
N GLN A 47 -3.80 17.07 -15.05
CA GLN A 47 -2.53 17.64 -15.51
C GLN A 47 -2.48 19.17 -15.35
N THR A 48 -3.61 19.84 -15.56
CA THR A 48 -3.70 21.31 -15.47
C THR A 48 -3.47 21.77 -14.03
N ARG A 49 -4.14 21.12 -13.06
CA ARG A 49 -3.95 21.41 -11.64
C ARG A 49 -2.53 21.09 -11.19
N PHE A 50 -1.99 19.93 -11.58
CA PHE A 50 -0.63 19.53 -11.21
C PHE A 50 0.41 20.53 -11.75
N ALA A 51 0.34 20.88 -13.04
CA ALA A 51 1.25 21.85 -13.65
C ALA A 51 1.16 23.24 -12.98
N LYS A 52 -0.06 23.70 -12.65
CA LYS A 52 -0.26 24.96 -11.94
C LYS A 52 0.35 24.95 -10.54
N LEU A 53 0.19 23.86 -9.79
CA LEU A 53 0.76 23.70 -8.45
C LEU A 53 2.30 23.64 -8.51
N GLU A 54 2.88 22.88 -9.43
CA GLU A 54 4.34 22.83 -9.60
C GLU A 54 4.93 24.17 -10.03
N ALA A 55 4.27 24.91 -10.92
CA ALA A 55 4.68 26.27 -11.28
C ALA A 55 4.63 27.21 -10.07
N SER A 56 3.56 27.14 -9.28
CA SER A 56 3.40 27.94 -8.06
C SER A 56 4.44 27.58 -7.00
N ARG A 57 4.73 26.28 -6.82
CA ARG A 57 5.77 25.76 -5.93
C ARG A 57 7.13 26.30 -6.31
N LYS A 58 7.50 26.22 -7.61
CA LYS A 58 8.77 26.71 -8.12
C LYS A 58 8.91 28.22 -7.92
N GLN A 59 7.89 28.99 -8.25
CA GLN A 59 7.88 30.44 -8.05
C GLN A 59 8.04 30.80 -6.57
N CYS A 60 7.24 30.20 -5.70
CA CYS A 60 7.28 30.45 -4.26
C CYS A 60 8.64 30.06 -3.66
N GLN A 61 9.24 28.96 -4.14
CA GLN A 61 10.57 28.54 -3.70
C GLN A 61 11.67 29.54 -4.10
N VAL A 62 11.63 30.07 -5.34
CA VAL A 62 12.58 31.10 -5.80
C VAL A 62 12.43 32.37 -4.97
N GLU A 63 11.21 32.87 -4.79
CA GLU A 63 10.94 34.06 -3.98
C GLU A 63 11.39 33.89 -2.52
N THR A 64 11.18 32.71 -1.95
CA THR A 64 11.65 32.37 -0.59
C THR A 64 13.18 32.43 -0.52
N GLN A 65 13.89 31.89 -1.51
CA GLN A 65 15.35 31.94 -1.57
C GLN A 65 15.89 33.36 -1.77
N GLU A 66 15.23 34.17 -2.59
CA GLU A 66 15.57 35.57 -2.84
C GLU A 66 15.40 36.40 -1.56
N LEU A 67 14.25 36.31 -0.89
CA LEU A 67 13.98 36.97 0.39
C LEU A 67 14.97 36.53 1.47
N GLN A 68 15.28 35.23 1.54
CA GLN A 68 16.26 34.69 2.48
C GLN A 68 17.67 35.25 2.22
N SER A 69 18.06 35.39 0.96
CA SER A 69 19.33 36.01 0.56
C SER A 69 19.36 37.50 0.89
N GLU A 70 18.28 38.23 0.60
CA GLU A 70 18.16 39.66 0.86
C GLU A 70 18.18 39.98 2.37
N ARG A 71 17.41 39.23 3.17
CA ARG A 71 17.44 39.33 4.64
C ARG A 71 18.86 39.14 5.18
N ASN A 72 19.59 38.15 4.67
CA ASN A 72 20.96 37.87 5.08
C ASN A 72 21.94 38.97 4.66
N ARG A 73 21.75 39.60 3.49
CA ARG A 73 22.53 40.77 3.04
C ARG A 73 22.27 41.97 3.94
N ASN A 74 21.00 42.26 4.25
CA ASN A 74 20.62 43.39 5.10
C ASN A 74 21.07 43.20 6.55
N ALA A 75 20.99 41.98 7.10
CA ALA A 75 21.53 41.68 8.43
C ALA A 75 23.05 41.96 8.51
N LYS A 76 23.82 41.63 7.47
CA LYS A 76 25.25 41.98 7.39
C LYS A 76 25.48 43.48 7.26
N ALA A 77 24.64 44.18 6.50
CA ALA A 77 24.71 45.63 6.34
C ALA A 77 24.43 46.37 7.65
N ILE A 78 23.44 45.92 8.44
CA ILE A 78 23.14 46.45 9.78
C ILE A 78 24.35 46.31 10.70
N GLY A 79 25.02 45.15 10.71
CA GLY A 79 26.23 44.95 11.50
C GLY A 79 27.35 45.94 11.16
N LYS A 80 27.54 46.23 9.86
CA LYS A 80 28.52 47.22 9.39
C LYS A 80 28.13 48.66 9.74
N ALA A 81 26.87 49.04 9.50
CA ALA A 81 26.36 50.38 9.79
C ALA A 81 26.41 50.69 11.29
N LYS A 82 26.05 49.71 12.13
CA LYS A 82 26.15 49.82 13.60
C LYS A 82 27.60 50.01 14.07
N ALA A 83 28.56 49.31 13.46
CA ALA A 83 29.99 49.48 13.74
C ALA A 83 30.53 50.85 13.29
N ALA A 84 29.94 51.43 12.24
CA ALA A 84 30.28 52.75 11.71
C ALA A 84 29.55 53.92 12.41
N GLY A 85 28.71 53.65 13.41
CA GLY A 85 27.92 54.68 14.11
C GLY A 85 26.82 55.32 13.27
N GLN A 86 26.38 54.65 12.19
CA GLN A 86 25.34 55.13 11.29
C GLN A 86 23.93 54.81 11.82
N GLU A 87 22.95 55.55 11.31
CA GLU A 87 21.53 55.30 11.56
C GLU A 87 21.11 53.96 10.92
N ILE A 88 20.41 53.11 11.67
CA ILE A 88 20.04 51.75 11.25
C ILE A 88 18.55 51.47 11.32
N THR A 89 17.71 52.45 11.64
CA THR A 89 16.29 52.20 11.97
C THR A 89 15.53 51.74 10.73
N ALA A 90 15.77 52.38 9.58
CA ALA A 90 15.20 51.95 8.30
C ALA A 90 15.64 50.54 7.87
N LEU A 91 16.90 50.15 8.18
CA LEU A 91 17.40 48.81 7.89
C LEU A 91 16.79 47.75 8.81
N LEU A 92 16.58 48.08 10.09
CA LEU A 92 15.90 47.21 11.05
C LEU A 92 14.45 46.96 10.67
N GLU A 93 13.71 48.01 10.28
CA GLU A 93 12.34 47.90 9.78
C GLU A 93 12.27 47.02 8.52
N SER A 94 13.17 47.24 7.56
CA SER A 94 13.25 46.44 6.33
C SER A 94 13.51 44.95 6.62
N VAL A 95 14.44 44.63 7.52
CA VAL A 95 14.71 43.23 7.92
C VAL A 95 13.52 42.60 8.64
N SER A 96 12.82 43.36 9.49
CA SER A 96 11.60 42.88 10.15
C SER A 96 10.51 42.53 9.12
N GLN A 97 10.26 43.44 8.18
CA GLN A 97 9.27 43.22 7.11
C GLN A 97 9.64 42.02 6.22
N MET A 98 10.92 41.84 5.89
CA MET A 98 11.41 40.66 5.18
C MET A 98 11.23 39.38 5.98
N GLY A 99 11.34 39.45 7.31
CA GLY A 99 11.05 38.32 8.21
C GLY A 99 9.59 37.87 8.11
N ASP A 100 8.66 38.82 8.15
CA ASP A 100 7.22 38.55 8.03
C ASP A 100 6.86 38.00 6.64
N GLN A 101 7.43 38.59 5.58
CA GLN A 101 7.25 38.11 4.20
C GLN A 101 7.80 36.71 4.01
N LEU A 102 9.00 36.42 4.53
CA LEU A 102 9.60 35.10 4.43
C LEU A 102 8.73 34.05 5.12
N LYS A 103 8.26 34.33 6.34
CA LYS A 103 7.37 33.42 7.07
C LYS A 103 6.08 33.15 6.30
N ALA A 104 5.48 34.17 5.71
CA ALA A 104 4.28 34.02 4.88
C ALA A 104 4.53 33.14 3.64
N ARG A 105 5.70 33.30 2.99
CA ARG A 105 6.09 32.47 1.83
C ARG A 105 6.43 31.04 2.23
N GLU A 106 7.07 30.81 3.36
CA GLU A 106 7.34 29.46 3.89
C GLU A 106 6.04 28.70 4.16
N THR A 107 5.06 29.35 4.82
CA THR A 107 3.72 28.77 5.03
C THR A 107 3.00 28.49 3.71
N GLN A 108 3.09 29.39 2.72
CA GLN A 108 2.51 29.16 1.40
C GLN A 108 3.18 27.98 0.67
N LEU A 109 4.51 27.88 0.76
CA LEU A 109 5.28 26.80 0.15
C LEU A 109 4.90 25.45 0.77
N GLU A 110 4.79 25.38 2.09
CA GLU A 110 4.37 24.19 2.83
C GLU A 110 2.95 23.75 2.43
N ALA A 111 2.01 24.69 2.29
CA ALA A 111 0.66 24.40 1.82
C ALA A 111 0.67 23.81 0.40
N ILE A 112 1.42 24.41 -0.53
CA ILE A 112 1.54 23.90 -1.91
C ILE A 112 2.20 22.51 -1.93
N GLN A 113 3.22 22.28 -1.11
CA GLN A 113 3.88 20.98 -1.00
C GLN A 113 2.94 19.92 -0.44
N THR A 114 2.09 20.28 0.53
CA THR A 114 1.06 19.40 1.08
C THR A 114 0.05 19.03 0.00
N GLU A 115 -0.47 20.00 -0.76
CA GLU A 115 -1.40 19.71 -1.87
C GLU A 115 -0.79 18.81 -2.95
N LEU A 116 0.48 19.02 -3.30
CA LEU A 116 1.20 18.16 -4.23
C LEU A 116 1.37 16.75 -3.65
N SER A 117 1.73 16.63 -2.38
CA SER A 117 1.86 15.35 -1.68
C SER A 117 0.53 14.61 -1.69
N ASP A 118 -0.59 15.28 -1.42
CA ASP A 118 -1.93 14.68 -1.42
C ASP A 118 -2.32 14.15 -2.80
N ILE A 119 -2.03 14.91 -3.86
CA ILE A 119 -2.24 14.46 -5.25
C ILE A 119 -1.43 13.20 -5.51
N LEU A 120 -0.14 13.22 -5.19
CA LEU A 120 0.72 12.08 -5.38
C LEU A 120 0.19 10.87 -4.58
N MET A 121 -0.25 11.05 -3.33
CA MET A 121 -0.74 9.97 -2.44
C MET A 121 -2.00 9.30 -2.98
N GLY A 122 -2.75 10.02 -3.81
CA GLY A 122 -3.90 9.49 -4.52
C GLY A 122 -3.56 8.75 -5.82
N MET A 123 -2.33 8.87 -6.35
CA MET A 123 -1.95 8.25 -7.63
C MET A 123 -1.62 6.76 -7.46
N PRO A 124 -2.19 5.86 -8.30
CA PRO A 124 -1.80 4.46 -8.30
C PRO A 124 -0.42 4.27 -8.96
N ASN A 125 0.17 3.09 -8.77
CA ASN A 125 1.44 2.76 -9.40
C ASN A 125 1.31 2.64 -10.94
N ILE A 126 2.37 3.01 -11.67
CA ILE A 126 2.45 2.86 -13.11
C ILE A 126 2.45 1.37 -13.45
N PRO A 127 1.55 0.91 -14.33
CA PRO A 127 1.56 -0.49 -14.73
C PRO A 127 2.80 -0.84 -15.55
N HIS A 128 3.30 -2.06 -15.36
CA HIS A 128 4.36 -2.60 -16.22
C HIS A 128 3.82 -2.87 -17.62
N GLU A 129 4.66 -2.73 -18.64
CA GLU A 129 4.30 -2.90 -20.06
C GLU A 129 3.75 -4.30 -20.40
N THR A 130 4.10 -5.32 -19.61
CA THR A 130 3.59 -6.69 -19.80
C THR A 130 2.18 -6.89 -19.25
N VAL A 131 1.61 -5.92 -18.54
CA VAL A 131 0.27 -6.04 -17.95
C VAL A 131 -0.78 -5.75 -19.02
N PRO A 132 -1.71 -6.69 -19.29
CA PRO A 132 -2.70 -6.51 -20.33
C PRO A 132 -3.69 -5.38 -19.98
N ILE A 133 -4.08 -4.60 -20.98
CA ILE A 133 -5.08 -3.56 -20.84
C ILE A 133 -6.47 -4.21 -20.73
N GLY A 134 -7.23 -3.84 -19.70
CA GLY A 134 -8.59 -4.32 -19.47
C GLY A 134 -9.36 -3.37 -18.58
N ARG A 135 -10.69 -3.39 -18.66
CA ARG A 135 -11.60 -2.50 -17.90
C ARG A 135 -12.37 -3.24 -16.81
N LYS A 136 -12.43 -4.57 -16.88
CA LYS A 136 -13.25 -5.41 -15.99
C LYS A 136 -12.57 -6.76 -15.71
N GLU A 137 -13.06 -7.47 -14.69
CA GLU A 137 -12.48 -8.75 -14.24
C GLU A 137 -12.49 -9.83 -15.34
N GLU A 138 -13.40 -9.74 -16.31
CA GLU A 138 -13.50 -10.67 -17.44
C GLU A 138 -12.42 -10.44 -18.50
N ASP A 139 -11.74 -9.29 -18.49
CA ASP A 139 -10.66 -9.01 -19.44
C ASP A 139 -9.33 -9.65 -19.00
N ASN A 140 -9.27 -10.14 -17.76
CA ASN A 140 -8.10 -10.82 -17.19
C ASN A 140 -7.65 -12.02 -18.03
N LEU A 141 -6.34 -12.23 -18.11
CA LEU A 141 -5.76 -13.31 -18.91
C LEU A 141 -5.37 -14.50 -18.02
N GLU A 142 -5.95 -15.66 -18.30
CA GLU A 142 -5.48 -16.92 -17.72
C GLU A 142 -4.09 -17.26 -18.27
N VAL A 143 -3.11 -17.44 -17.38
CA VAL A 143 -1.71 -17.71 -17.77
C VAL A 143 -1.31 -19.15 -17.48
N ARG A 144 -1.82 -19.72 -16.38
CA ARG A 144 -1.53 -21.11 -16.01
C ARG A 144 -2.76 -21.77 -15.39
N ARG A 145 -2.92 -23.06 -15.63
CA ARG A 145 -3.93 -23.91 -14.98
C ARG A 145 -3.28 -25.20 -14.51
N TRP A 146 -3.60 -25.58 -13.29
CA TRP A 146 -3.12 -26.83 -12.70
C TRP A 146 -4.28 -27.66 -12.17
N GLY A 147 -4.23 -28.97 -12.42
CA GLY A 147 -5.27 -29.93 -12.06
C GLY A 147 -6.49 -29.87 -12.98
N THR A 148 -7.49 -30.69 -12.66
CA THR A 148 -8.78 -30.71 -13.36
C THR A 148 -9.89 -30.63 -12.32
N PRO A 149 -10.89 -29.73 -12.47
CA PRO A 149 -12.00 -29.66 -11.54
C PRO A 149 -12.64 -31.03 -11.37
N LYS A 150 -12.81 -31.47 -10.12
CA LYS A 150 -13.42 -32.77 -9.83
C LYS A 150 -14.86 -32.78 -10.33
N THR A 151 -15.22 -33.81 -11.07
CA THR A 151 -16.60 -34.13 -11.39
C THR A 151 -17.19 -34.98 -10.26
N PHE A 152 -18.45 -34.71 -9.91
CA PHE A 152 -19.19 -35.46 -8.90
C PHE A 152 -20.35 -36.14 -9.58
N ASP A 153 -20.59 -37.40 -9.21
CA ASP A 153 -21.74 -38.22 -9.60
C ASP A 153 -22.96 -38.00 -8.68
N PHE A 154 -22.86 -37.03 -7.77
CA PHE A 154 -23.92 -36.62 -6.85
C PHE A 154 -24.04 -35.09 -6.79
N PHE A 155 -25.17 -34.60 -6.24
CA PHE A 155 -25.36 -33.18 -5.97
C PHE A 155 -24.44 -32.74 -4.81
N HIS A 156 -23.42 -31.95 -5.14
CA HIS A 156 -22.46 -31.47 -4.15
C HIS A 156 -22.98 -30.23 -3.43
N LYS A 157 -22.73 -30.16 -2.12
CA LYS A 157 -23.06 -29.02 -1.27
C LYS A 157 -21.97 -27.97 -1.33
N ASP A 158 -22.33 -26.71 -1.12
CA ASP A 158 -21.33 -25.67 -0.87
C ASP A 158 -20.70 -25.84 0.52
N HIS A 159 -19.65 -25.08 0.83
CA HIS A 159 -18.98 -25.16 2.12
C HIS A 159 -19.85 -24.69 3.29
N VAL A 160 -20.92 -23.93 3.03
CA VAL A 160 -21.85 -23.44 4.05
C VAL A 160 -22.77 -24.57 4.49
N ASP A 161 -23.46 -25.20 3.54
CA ASP A 161 -24.37 -26.31 3.79
C ASP A 161 -23.60 -27.49 4.38
N LEU A 162 -22.42 -27.81 3.84
CA LEU A 162 -21.57 -28.88 4.38
C LEU A 162 -21.15 -28.60 5.83
N GLY A 163 -20.70 -27.37 6.12
CA GLY A 163 -20.28 -26.99 7.47
C GLY A 163 -21.44 -26.98 8.47
N ALA A 164 -22.62 -26.55 8.04
CA ALA A 164 -23.84 -26.53 8.85
C ALA A 164 -24.36 -27.94 9.15
N ASP A 165 -24.41 -28.82 8.15
CA ASP A 165 -24.86 -30.21 8.29
C ASP A 165 -23.95 -31.01 9.24
N LEU A 166 -22.65 -30.72 9.23
CA LEU A 166 -21.69 -31.32 10.15
C LEU A 166 -21.74 -30.70 11.55
N GLY A 167 -22.46 -29.58 11.74
CA GLY A 167 -22.47 -28.81 12.99
C GLY A 167 -21.12 -28.17 13.32
N LEU A 168 -20.25 -27.97 12.33
CA LEU A 168 -18.89 -27.47 12.52
C LEU A 168 -18.70 -26.01 12.11
N LEU A 169 -19.66 -25.42 11.40
CA LEU A 169 -19.64 -24.02 10.94
C LEU A 169 -20.95 -23.32 11.30
N ASP A 170 -20.89 -22.28 12.14
CA ASP A 170 -22.06 -21.58 12.67
C ASP A 170 -22.00 -20.06 12.43
N PHE A 171 -22.66 -19.63 11.36
CA PHE A 171 -22.82 -18.21 11.04
C PHE A 171 -23.85 -17.50 11.92
N LYS A 172 -24.86 -18.22 12.42
CA LYS A 172 -25.94 -17.62 13.21
C LYS A 172 -25.40 -17.19 14.58
N THR A 173 -24.61 -18.03 15.22
CA THR A 173 -23.96 -17.70 16.49
C THR A 173 -22.88 -16.63 16.27
N ALA A 174 -22.09 -16.69 15.20
CA ALA A 174 -21.15 -15.61 14.87
C ALA A 174 -21.84 -14.25 14.70
N THR A 175 -23.01 -14.23 14.02
CA THR A 175 -23.83 -13.03 13.86
C THR A 175 -24.36 -12.50 15.19
N LYS A 176 -24.72 -13.40 16.12
CA LYS A 176 -25.14 -13.01 17.47
C LYS A 176 -23.99 -12.42 18.30
N ILE A 177 -22.76 -12.89 18.10
CA ILE A 177 -21.57 -12.41 18.84
C ILE A 177 -21.10 -11.06 18.31
N THR A 178 -21.04 -10.91 16.98
CA THR A 178 -20.41 -9.74 16.34
C THR A 178 -21.33 -9.08 15.32
N GLY A 179 -21.79 -9.84 14.32
CA GLY A 179 -22.59 -9.33 13.21
C GLY A 179 -22.41 -10.16 11.94
N ALA A 180 -22.97 -9.68 10.83
CA ALA A 180 -22.80 -10.34 9.53
C ALA A 180 -21.33 -10.43 9.12
N ARG A 181 -20.99 -11.34 8.19
CA ARG A 181 -19.62 -11.54 7.67
C ARG A 181 -18.59 -11.97 8.72
N PHE A 182 -19.04 -12.63 9.78
CA PHE A 182 -18.22 -13.41 10.70
C PHE A 182 -18.66 -14.88 10.68
N SER A 183 -17.75 -15.77 11.06
CA SER A 183 -17.99 -17.21 11.12
C SER A 183 -17.42 -17.81 12.40
N LEU A 184 -18.09 -18.85 12.90
CA LEU A 184 -17.65 -19.61 14.06
C LEU A 184 -17.40 -21.05 13.63
N MET A 185 -16.20 -21.56 13.93
CA MET A 185 -15.79 -22.91 13.58
C MET A 185 -15.63 -23.77 14.84
N PHE A 186 -16.05 -25.03 14.76
CA PHE A 186 -15.96 -25.99 15.86
C PHE A 186 -15.15 -27.23 15.48
N GLY A 187 -14.65 -27.93 16.50
CA GLY A 187 -14.13 -29.29 16.41
C GLY A 187 -13.12 -29.51 15.27
N GLY A 188 -13.43 -30.51 14.43
CA GLY A 188 -12.56 -30.91 13.32
C GLY A 188 -12.32 -29.81 12.29
N LEU A 189 -13.28 -28.91 12.05
CA LEU A 189 -13.12 -27.81 11.10
C LEU A 189 -12.16 -26.74 11.64
N ALA A 190 -12.30 -26.35 12.91
CA ALA A 190 -11.37 -25.44 13.55
C ALA A 190 -9.94 -26.03 13.64
N ARG A 191 -9.83 -27.35 13.89
CA ARG A 191 -8.54 -28.05 13.84
C ARG A 191 -7.93 -28.03 12.44
N LEU A 192 -8.73 -28.29 11.39
CA LEU A 192 -8.27 -28.26 10.00
C LEU A 192 -7.81 -26.85 9.61
N HIS A 193 -8.58 -25.82 9.98
CA HIS A 193 -8.21 -24.42 9.76
C HIS A 193 -6.82 -24.11 10.32
N ARG A 194 -6.55 -24.49 11.58
CA ARG A 194 -5.24 -24.36 12.19
C ARG A 194 -4.16 -25.20 11.51
N ALA A 195 -4.48 -26.44 11.12
CA ALA A 195 -3.52 -27.31 10.44
C ALA A 195 -3.07 -26.74 9.10
N LEU A 196 -3.96 -26.09 8.34
CA LEU A 196 -3.61 -25.40 7.09
C LEU A 196 -2.61 -24.28 7.33
N ILE A 197 -2.79 -23.49 8.38
CA ILE A 197 -1.89 -22.40 8.74
C ILE A 197 -0.49 -22.95 9.05
N GLN A 198 -0.40 -23.97 9.91
CA GLN A 198 0.88 -24.57 10.29
C GLN A 198 1.59 -25.17 9.08
N PHE A 199 0.87 -25.93 8.25
CA PHE A 199 1.42 -26.49 7.02
C PHE A 199 1.97 -25.41 6.08
N MET A 200 1.25 -24.28 5.89
CA MET A 200 1.73 -23.19 5.06
C MET A 200 2.98 -22.52 5.65
N LEU A 201 3.01 -22.27 6.96
CA LEU A 201 4.20 -21.71 7.62
C LEU A 201 5.40 -22.63 7.46
N ASP A 202 5.27 -23.91 7.85
CA ASP A 202 6.34 -24.92 7.75
C ASP A 202 6.87 -25.02 6.31
N LEU A 203 5.97 -25.07 5.32
CA LEU A 203 6.37 -25.10 3.91
C LEU A 203 7.22 -23.88 3.53
N HIS A 204 6.83 -22.68 3.93
CA HIS A 204 7.54 -21.47 3.52
C HIS A 204 8.85 -21.27 4.29
N THR A 205 8.92 -21.69 5.55
CA THR A 205 10.13 -21.57 6.37
C THR A 205 11.15 -22.66 6.06
N GLU A 206 10.72 -23.92 5.93
CA GLU A 206 11.61 -25.07 5.74
C GLU A 206 12.08 -25.22 4.29
N GLU A 207 11.20 -25.00 3.32
CA GLU A 207 11.50 -25.29 1.90
C GLU A 207 11.77 -24.04 1.06
N HIS A 208 11.14 -22.90 1.39
CA HIS A 208 11.22 -21.69 0.58
C HIS A 208 12.14 -20.60 1.17
N GLY A 209 12.77 -20.85 2.32
CA GLY A 209 13.76 -19.96 2.93
C GLY A 209 13.19 -18.64 3.44
N TYR A 210 11.91 -18.61 3.83
CA TYR A 210 11.32 -17.45 4.49
C TYR A 210 11.63 -17.45 5.99
N ILE A 211 11.87 -16.26 6.54
CA ILE A 211 11.97 -16.04 7.98
C ILE A 211 10.55 -15.83 8.52
N GLU A 212 10.15 -16.65 9.48
CA GLU A 212 8.87 -16.44 10.18
C GLU A 212 8.95 -15.25 11.12
N VAL A 213 7.95 -14.36 11.03
CA VAL A 213 7.88 -13.15 11.84
C VAL A 213 6.51 -13.05 12.52
N ASN A 214 6.50 -12.91 13.83
CA ASN A 214 5.32 -12.52 14.58
C ASN A 214 5.18 -10.99 14.58
N VAL A 215 4.05 -10.46 14.10
CA VAL A 215 3.86 -9.03 13.86
C VAL A 215 2.71 -8.44 14.71
N PRO A 216 2.73 -7.12 15.00
CA PRO A 216 1.57 -6.45 15.58
C PRO A 216 0.36 -6.47 14.64
N TYR A 217 -0.85 -6.67 15.20
CA TYR A 217 -2.11 -6.61 14.44
C TYR A 217 -2.75 -5.22 14.40
N MET A 218 -2.19 -4.29 15.17
CA MET A 218 -2.55 -2.88 15.18
C MET A 218 -1.34 -2.08 14.69
N VAL A 219 -1.58 -1.15 13.77
CA VAL A 219 -0.55 -0.31 13.16
C VAL A 219 -0.95 1.16 13.17
N ASN A 220 0.05 2.04 13.15
CA ASN A 220 -0.15 3.48 12.99
C ASN A 220 -0.46 3.84 11.52
N ALA A 221 -0.95 5.07 11.31
CA ALA A 221 -1.28 5.59 9.99
C ALA A 221 -0.08 5.58 9.02
N ASP A 222 1.13 5.85 9.50
CA ASP A 222 2.33 5.88 8.66
C ASP A 222 2.63 4.52 8.03
N SER A 223 2.32 3.42 8.73
CA SER A 223 2.51 2.08 8.20
C SER A 223 1.55 1.81 7.04
N LEU A 224 0.30 2.24 7.17
CA LEU A 224 -0.71 2.13 6.12
C LEU A 224 -0.46 3.07 4.94
N ARG A 225 0.15 4.25 5.17
CA ARG A 225 0.62 5.12 4.08
C ARG A 225 1.76 4.46 3.32
N GLY A 226 2.74 3.89 4.03
CA GLY A 226 3.88 3.18 3.41
C GLY A 226 3.45 2.03 2.50
N THR A 227 2.41 1.29 2.90
CA THR A 227 1.80 0.23 2.08
C THR A 227 0.53 0.67 1.37
N GLY A 228 0.29 1.98 1.19
CA GLY A 228 -0.72 2.56 0.30
C GLY A 228 -2.18 2.19 0.57
N GLN A 229 -2.52 1.72 1.77
CA GLN A 229 -3.92 1.61 2.20
C GLN A 229 -4.48 2.99 2.49
N LEU A 230 -3.70 3.86 3.14
CA LEU A 230 -4.07 5.27 3.32
C LEU A 230 -3.43 6.15 2.24
N PRO A 231 -4.15 7.17 1.74
CA PRO A 231 -5.51 7.57 2.13
C PRO A 231 -6.63 6.86 1.35
N LYS A 232 -6.32 6.24 0.20
CA LYS A 232 -7.33 5.80 -0.79
C LYS A 232 -8.34 4.78 -0.26
N PHE A 233 -7.92 3.85 0.59
CA PHE A 233 -8.71 2.73 1.09
C PHE A 233 -9.04 2.87 2.58
N ALA A 234 -9.14 4.10 3.10
CA ALA A 234 -9.47 4.35 4.50
C ALA A 234 -10.79 3.69 4.92
N ASP A 235 -11.81 3.73 4.06
CA ASP A 235 -13.12 3.14 4.31
C ASP A 235 -13.07 1.60 4.43
N ASP A 236 -12.04 0.95 3.87
CA ASP A 236 -11.84 -0.50 3.93
C ASP A 236 -11.19 -0.97 5.24
N LEU A 237 -10.79 -0.05 6.12
CA LEU A 237 -10.05 -0.33 7.35
C LEU A 237 -10.92 -0.20 8.60
N PHE A 238 -10.61 -0.99 9.62
CA PHE A 238 -11.12 -0.76 10.98
C PHE A 238 -10.16 0.15 11.74
N HIS A 239 -10.67 1.28 12.23
CA HIS A 239 -9.94 2.28 13.02
C HIS A 239 -10.33 2.21 14.50
N ILE A 240 -9.33 2.27 15.36
CA ILE A 240 -9.45 2.34 16.81
C ILE A 240 -9.20 3.80 17.19
N ALA A 241 -10.29 4.56 17.28
CA ALA A 241 -10.27 6.01 17.33
C ALA A 241 -9.50 6.58 18.53
N GLU A 242 -9.55 5.91 19.68
CA GLU A 242 -8.94 6.39 20.93
C GLU A 242 -7.41 6.39 20.91
N GLN A 243 -6.79 5.48 20.15
CA GLN A 243 -5.32 5.36 20.05
C GLN A 243 -4.76 5.77 18.68
N ASP A 244 -5.64 6.14 17.75
CA ASP A 244 -5.29 6.40 16.35
C ASP A 244 -4.53 5.24 15.70
N TYR A 245 -5.00 4.01 15.97
CA TYR A 245 -4.47 2.78 15.38
C TYR A 245 -5.48 2.12 14.46
N TYR A 246 -4.98 1.28 13.57
CA TYR A 246 -5.79 0.54 12.62
C TYR A 246 -5.51 -0.94 12.74
N LEU A 247 -6.54 -1.76 12.63
CA LEU A 247 -6.37 -3.20 12.48
C LEU A 247 -5.84 -3.51 11.09
N ILE A 248 -4.87 -4.42 11.00
CA ILE A 248 -4.22 -4.73 9.72
C ILE A 248 -5.18 -5.46 8.76
N PRO A 249 -5.28 -5.04 7.49
CA PRO A 249 -6.06 -5.75 6.45
C PRO A 249 -5.29 -6.92 5.82
N THR A 250 -4.00 -7.02 6.13
CA THR A 250 -3.04 -8.04 5.69
C THR A 250 -1.73 -7.88 6.47
N ALA A 251 -1.00 -8.98 6.72
CA ALA A 251 0.35 -8.95 7.26
C ALA A 251 1.37 -8.22 6.35
N GLU A 252 1.05 -7.99 5.07
CA GLU A 252 1.85 -7.16 4.15
C GLU A 252 2.18 -5.80 4.77
N VAL A 253 1.22 -5.20 5.50
CA VAL A 253 1.38 -3.88 6.12
C VAL A 253 2.53 -3.87 7.13
N PRO A 254 2.50 -4.64 8.22
CA PRO A 254 3.61 -4.65 9.17
C PRO A 254 4.88 -5.26 8.59
N LEU A 255 4.81 -6.31 7.77
CA LEU A 255 6.00 -6.97 7.21
C LEU A 255 6.81 -6.04 6.29
N SER A 256 6.14 -5.30 5.40
CA SER A 256 6.83 -4.38 4.49
C SER A 256 7.43 -3.19 5.25
N ASN A 257 6.76 -2.74 6.32
CA ASN A 257 7.23 -1.65 7.16
C ASN A 257 8.41 -2.02 8.07
N ILE A 258 8.83 -3.30 8.14
CA ILE A 258 10.08 -3.68 8.82
C ILE A 258 11.26 -2.87 8.27
N ALA A 259 11.29 -2.62 6.96
CA ALA A 259 12.36 -1.88 6.30
C ALA A 259 12.10 -0.36 6.18
N ARG A 260 11.01 0.16 6.76
CA ARG A 260 10.73 1.59 6.71
C ARG A 260 11.85 2.36 7.41
N ASP A 261 12.29 3.44 6.78
CA ASP A 261 13.36 4.32 7.27
C ASP A 261 14.73 3.62 7.45
N MET A 262 14.94 2.47 6.79
CA MET A 262 16.20 1.72 6.81
C MET A 262 16.98 1.83 5.49
N ILE A 263 18.30 1.76 5.60
CA ILE A 263 19.19 1.51 4.45
C ILE A 263 19.66 0.06 4.55
N LEU A 264 19.05 -0.81 3.75
CA LEU A 264 19.44 -2.22 3.67
C LEU A 264 20.71 -2.37 2.83
N LYS A 265 21.58 -3.30 3.24
CA LYS A 265 22.76 -3.63 2.43
C LYS A 265 22.39 -4.59 1.31
N ALA A 266 23.14 -4.53 0.22
CA ALA A 266 22.87 -5.35 -0.96
C ALA A 266 23.09 -6.86 -0.74
N ASP A 267 23.87 -7.25 0.27
CA ASP A 267 24.10 -8.63 0.71
C ASP A 267 23.05 -9.14 1.70
N GLU A 268 22.20 -8.26 2.24
CA GLU A 268 21.03 -8.60 3.06
C GLU A 268 19.78 -8.90 2.20
N LEU A 269 19.90 -8.78 0.86
CA LEU A 269 18.81 -9.01 -0.10
C LEU A 269 19.06 -10.29 -0.94
N PRO A 270 18.03 -11.12 -1.19
CA PRO A 270 16.63 -10.89 -0.83
C PRO A 270 16.33 -11.18 0.66
N ALA A 271 15.58 -10.30 1.32
CA ALA A 271 15.02 -10.56 2.64
C ALA A 271 13.59 -11.08 2.47
N LYS A 272 13.33 -12.32 2.93
CA LYS A 272 12.07 -13.03 2.73
C LYS A 272 11.38 -13.24 4.07
N PHE A 273 10.17 -12.72 4.24
CA PHE A 273 9.40 -12.82 5.48
C PHE A 273 8.07 -13.54 5.27
N VAL A 274 7.72 -14.44 6.19
CA VAL A 274 6.41 -15.09 6.24
C VAL A 274 5.73 -14.79 7.58
N SER A 275 4.42 -14.58 7.56
CA SER A 275 3.66 -14.40 8.80
C SER A 275 2.23 -14.90 8.65
N HIS A 276 1.72 -15.53 9.69
CA HIS A 276 0.30 -15.80 9.85
C HIS A 276 -0.34 -14.70 10.69
N THR A 277 -1.42 -14.09 10.20
CA THR A 277 -2.21 -13.14 11.00
C THR A 277 -3.70 -13.27 10.74
N PRO A 278 -4.57 -12.91 11.72
CA PRO A 278 -5.90 -12.44 11.40
C PRO A 278 -5.79 -11.14 10.57
N CYS A 279 -6.68 -11.00 9.59
CA CYS A 279 -6.78 -9.87 8.69
C CYS A 279 -8.17 -9.27 8.80
N PHE A 280 -8.25 -7.94 8.89
CA PHE A 280 -9.49 -7.22 9.16
C PHE A 280 -9.84 -6.26 8.01
N ARG A 281 -11.03 -6.40 7.42
CA ARG A 281 -11.51 -5.53 6.33
C ARG A 281 -12.95 -5.14 6.55
N SER A 282 -13.27 -3.87 6.42
CA SER A 282 -14.67 -3.41 6.53
C SER A 282 -15.51 -3.93 5.36
N GLU A 283 -14.90 -4.31 4.23
CA GLU A 283 -15.58 -4.73 3.00
C GLU A 283 -16.63 -3.71 2.54
N ALA A 284 -16.35 -2.42 2.73
CA ALA A 284 -17.16 -1.32 2.27
C ALA A 284 -17.38 -1.41 0.74
N GLY A 285 -18.56 -1.03 0.27
CA GLY A 285 -18.91 -1.09 -1.17
C GLY A 285 -19.18 -2.50 -1.73
N SER A 286 -19.15 -3.56 -0.92
CA SER A 286 -19.39 -4.95 -1.37
C SER A 286 -20.86 -5.39 -1.37
N TYR A 287 -21.82 -4.45 -1.36
CA TYR A 287 -23.25 -4.73 -1.22
C TYR A 287 -23.74 -5.80 -2.21
N GLY A 288 -24.32 -6.89 -1.68
CA GLY A 288 -24.93 -7.97 -2.46
C GLY A 288 -23.97 -9.00 -3.05
N LYS A 289 -22.64 -8.80 -3.00
CA LYS A 289 -21.65 -9.77 -3.52
C LYS A 289 -21.07 -10.65 -2.41
N ASP A 290 -21.04 -11.97 -2.65
CA ASP A 290 -20.49 -12.99 -1.73
C ASP A 290 -21.02 -12.83 -0.30
N VAL A 291 -22.34 -12.67 -0.15
CA VAL A 291 -22.98 -12.41 1.16
C VAL A 291 -23.02 -13.69 2.01
N ARG A 292 -22.97 -14.86 1.38
CA ARG A 292 -23.08 -16.18 2.02
C ARG A 292 -21.71 -16.86 2.09
N GLY A 293 -21.37 -17.37 3.28
CA GLY A 293 -20.19 -18.21 3.49
C GLY A 293 -18.93 -17.47 3.92
N MET A 294 -17.78 -18.16 3.87
CA MET A 294 -16.50 -17.68 4.41
C MET A 294 -15.62 -16.93 3.42
N ILE A 295 -16.08 -16.71 2.19
CA ILE A 295 -15.18 -16.18 1.16
C ILE A 295 -14.97 -14.67 1.29
N ARG A 296 -15.96 -13.94 1.79
CA ARG A 296 -15.86 -12.51 2.10
C ARG A 296 -16.31 -12.30 3.54
N GLN A 297 -15.35 -12.05 4.42
CA GLN A 297 -15.53 -11.89 5.86
C GLN A 297 -14.87 -10.61 6.33
N HIS A 298 -15.35 -10.02 7.42
CA HIS A 298 -14.65 -8.91 8.07
C HIS A 298 -13.36 -9.35 8.74
N GLN A 299 -13.29 -10.61 9.16
CA GLN A 299 -12.10 -11.24 9.71
C GLN A 299 -11.83 -12.56 8.99
N PHE A 300 -10.61 -12.75 8.51
CA PHE A 300 -10.12 -14.00 7.93
C PHE A 300 -8.65 -14.18 8.29
N GLU A 301 -8.13 -15.40 8.22
CA GLU A 301 -6.71 -15.68 8.49
C GLU A 301 -5.95 -15.87 7.19
N LYS A 302 -4.70 -15.40 7.16
CA LYS A 302 -3.85 -15.48 5.98
C LYS A 302 -2.40 -15.74 6.39
N VAL A 303 -1.73 -16.61 5.64
CA VAL A 303 -0.26 -16.73 5.66
C VAL A 303 0.27 -15.89 4.51
N GLU A 304 1.01 -14.83 4.85
CA GLU A 304 1.50 -13.84 3.89
C GLU A 304 2.99 -14.02 3.62
N LEU A 305 3.38 -13.83 2.35
CA LEU A 305 4.77 -13.80 1.91
C LEU A 305 5.14 -12.38 1.47
N VAL A 306 6.23 -11.85 2.02
CA VAL A 306 6.81 -10.56 1.63
C VAL A 306 8.27 -10.77 1.26
N GLN A 307 8.70 -10.22 0.14
CA GLN A 307 10.10 -10.19 -0.26
C GLN A 307 10.57 -8.76 -0.46
N LEU A 308 11.69 -8.41 0.16
CA LEU A 308 12.45 -7.20 -0.15
C LEU A 308 13.63 -7.61 -1.03
N VAL A 309 13.70 -7.05 -2.23
CA VAL A 309 14.64 -7.48 -3.28
C VAL A 309 15.29 -6.29 -3.95
N LYS A 310 16.40 -6.53 -4.66
CA LYS A 310 17.01 -5.50 -5.52
C LYS A 310 16.05 -5.17 -6.67
N PRO A 311 16.02 -3.92 -7.16
CA PRO A 311 15.12 -3.54 -8.25
C PRO A 311 15.21 -4.45 -9.48
N ILE A 312 16.44 -4.84 -9.86
CA ILE A 312 16.70 -5.70 -11.04
C ILE A 312 16.16 -7.13 -10.90
N ASP A 313 15.96 -7.60 -9.67
CA ASP A 313 15.53 -8.97 -9.39
C ASP A 313 14.00 -9.08 -9.15
N SER A 314 13.28 -7.95 -9.15
CA SER A 314 11.87 -7.88 -8.72
C SER A 314 10.91 -8.76 -9.53
N TYR A 315 11.06 -8.83 -10.86
CA TYR A 315 10.20 -9.68 -11.70
C TYR A 315 10.52 -11.17 -11.54
N THR A 316 11.78 -11.52 -11.32
CA THR A 316 12.17 -12.91 -11.00
C THR A 316 11.57 -13.32 -9.65
N ALA A 317 11.66 -12.44 -8.65
CA ALA A 317 11.06 -12.64 -7.33
C ALA A 317 9.53 -12.78 -7.40
N LEU A 318 8.86 -12.03 -8.28
CA LEU A 318 7.42 -12.14 -8.52
C LEU A 318 7.04 -13.54 -9.06
N GLU A 319 7.78 -14.06 -10.04
CA GLU A 319 7.55 -15.42 -10.56
C GLU A 319 7.82 -16.48 -9.50
N GLU A 320 8.88 -16.31 -8.70
CA GLU A 320 9.20 -17.21 -7.58
C GLU A 320 8.08 -17.21 -6.53
N LEU A 321 7.64 -16.04 -6.07
CA LEU A 321 6.58 -15.88 -5.08
C LEU A 321 5.26 -16.47 -5.60
N THR A 322 4.93 -16.23 -6.87
CA THR A 322 3.76 -16.86 -7.52
C THR A 322 3.89 -18.38 -7.52
N GLY A 323 5.07 -18.91 -7.86
CA GLY A 323 5.36 -20.34 -7.83
C GLY A 323 5.23 -20.93 -6.43
N GLN A 324 5.65 -20.21 -5.39
CA GLN A 324 5.58 -20.64 -3.99
C GLN A 324 4.14 -20.63 -3.45
N ALA A 325 3.31 -19.68 -3.90
CA ALA A 325 1.89 -19.62 -3.53
C ALA A 325 1.03 -20.64 -4.29
N VAL A 326 1.41 -20.98 -5.53
CA VAL A 326 0.67 -21.92 -6.42
C VAL A 326 1.29 -23.33 -6.39
N GLY A 327 2.41 -23.50 -5.69
CA GLY A 327 3.29 -24.67 -5.75
C GLY A 327 2.53 -25.99 -5.64
N GLN A 328 2.93 -26.94 -6.50
CA GLN A 328 2.36 -28.25 -6.87
C GLN A 328 1.76 -29.14 -5.75
N PHE A 329 1.93 -28.80 -4.48
CA PHE A 329 1.74 -29.69 -3.34
C PHE A 329 0.73 -29.20 -2.29
N ILE A 330 0.28 -27.94 -2.32
CA ILE A 330 -0.32 -27.35 -1.12
C ILE A 330 -1.57 -28.13 -0.67
N LEU A 331 -2.50 -28.52 -1.57
CA LEU A 331 -3.72 -29.28 -1.17
C LEU A 331 -4.36 -30.16 -2.26
N ASN A 332 -3.68 -30.49 -3.38
CA ASN A 332 -4.31 -31.18 -4.53
C ASN A 332 -5.58 -30.47 -5.07
N GLN A 333 -5.64 -29.14 -4.95
CA GLN A 333 -6.76 -28.35 -5.48
C GLN A 333 -6.48 -27.89 -6.91
N THR A 334 -7.53 -27.77 -7.71
CA THR A 334 -7.43 -27.13 -9.02
C THR A 334 -7.20 -25.64 -8.85
N VAL A 335 -6.11 -25.12 -9.42
CA VAL A 335 -5.74 -23.70 -9.34
C VAL A 335 -5.61 -23.13 -10.75
N VAL A 336 -6.06 -21.88 -10.91
CA VAL A 336 -5.88 -21.10 -12.13
C VAL A 336 -5.12 -19.84 -11.75
N THR A 337 -3.94 -19.65 -12.34
CA THR A 337 -3.16 -18.42 -12.22
C THR A 337 -3.62 -17.46 -13.30
N ILE A 338 -4.03 -16.27 -12.87
CA ILE A 338 -4.59 -15.25 -13.74
C ILE A 338 -3.72 -14.00 -13.63
N LEU A 339 -3.24 -13.52 -14.78
CA LEU A 339 -2.62 -12.22 -14.88
C LEU A 339 -3.74 -11.18 -14.89
N LEU A 340 -3.74 -10.35 -13.86
CA LEU A 340 -4.71 -9.28 -13.74
C LEU A 340 -4.45 -8.27 -14.86
N THR A 341 -5.50 -7.92 -15.59
CA THR A 341 -5.52 -6.71 -16.40
C THR A 341 -5.47 -5.47 -15.53
N LEU A 342 -5.29 -4.32 -16.17
CA LEU A 342 -5.32 -2.98 -15.59
C LEU A 342 -6.68 -2.59 -15.00
N ILE A 343 -7.17 -3.39 -14.04
CA ILE A 343 -8.41 -3.16 -13.34
C ILE A 343 -8.16 -2.14 -12.24
N GLN A 344 -9.08 -1.19 -12.15
CA GLN A 344 -9.21 -0.31 -11.02
C GLN A 344 -9.80 -1.09 -9.83
N LYS A 345 -8.99 -1.30 -8.79
CA LYS A 345 -9.50 -1.32 -7.41
C LYS A 345 -8.83 -0.16 -6.70
#